data_AF-Q0EXM5-F1
#
_entry.id   AF-Q0EXM5-F1
#
_cell.length_a   1.000
_cell.length_b   1.000
_cell.length_c   1.000
_cell.angle_alpha   90.00
_cell.angle_beta   90.00
_cell.angle_gamma   90.00
#
_symmetry.space_group_name_H-M   'P 1'
#
loop_
_entity.id
_entity.type
_entity.pdbx_description
1 polymer ?
#
loop_
_entity_poly.entity_id
_entity_poly.type
_entity_poly.pdbx_seq_one_letter_code
_entity_poly.pdbx_strand_id
1 'polypeptide(L)'
;MMGVGLKGCKGYTLISAHRDGGFIADALHLQGFRTIRGSSTRGGSRALMQMIFKSRDEKCDFGLSPDGPKGPREIVKPGIVLLAKKTGIKIYPVMWATCRQWRITSSWDHFYIPKPFTRGVFVFGEPLMIHAGESDADSLDRIQAAMDAVQIRADNYFK
;
A
#
# COMPACT_ATOMS: atom_id res chain seq x y z
N MET A 1 16.04 18.21 -1.33
CA MET A 1 15.67 18.01 -2.74
C MET A 1 14.35 17.26 -2.75
N MET A 2 13.23 17.99 -2.86
CA MET A 2 11.91 17.38 -3.01
C MET A 2 11.94 16.67 -4.36
N GLY A 3 11.92 15.33 -4.36
CA GLY A 3 12.03 14.56 -5.58
C GLY A 3 11.02 15.06 -6.60
N VAL A 4 11.48 15.38 -7.80
CA VAL A 4 10.65 15.56 -8.99
C VAL A 4 9.92 14.24 -9.21
N GLY A 5 8.82 14.06 -8.47
CA GLY A 5 8.07 12.82 -8.38
C GLY A 5 7.51 12.47 -9.74
N LEU A 6 7.96 11.32 -10.25
CA LEU A 6 7.30 10.45 -11.24
C LEU A 6 6.30 11.17 -12.16
N LYS A 7 6.73 12.20 -12.89
CA LYS A 7 5.89 12.89 -13.88
C LYS A 7 5.44 11.85 -14.91
N GLY A 8 4.15 11.52 -14.90
CA GLY A 8 3.55 10.51 -15.77
C GLY A 8 2.98 9.27 -15.05
N CYS A 9 3.20 9.12 -13.73
CA CYS A 9 2.54 8.06 -12.97
C CYS A 9 1.01 8.28 -12.93
N LYS A 10 0.27 7.39 -13.59
CA LYS A 10 -1.20 7.36 -13.57
C LYS A 10 -1.73 6.54 -12.38
N GLY A 11 -1.09 6.66 -11.21
CA GLY A 11 -1.41 5.86 -10.02
C GLY A 11 -2.27 6.62 -9.02
N TYR A 12 -3.22 5.93 -8.38
CA TYR A 12 -3.98 6.45 -7.24
C TYR A 12 -3.50 5.82 -5.93
N THR A 13 -3.25 6.64 -4.91
CA THR A 13 -2.97 6.14 -3.56
C THR A 13 -4.22 6.27 -2.68
N LEU A 14 -4.58 5.21 -1.96
CA LEU A 14 -5.64 5.26 -0.96
C LEU A 14 -5.13 5.96 0.30
N ILE A 15 -5.71 7.09 0.65
CA ILE A 15 -5.32 7.88 1.83
C ILE A 15 -6.52 8.10 2.75
N SER A 16 -6.31 7.93 4.05
CA SER A 16 -7.33 8.13 5.09
C SER A 16 -8.05 9.48 4.93
N ALA A 17 -9.38 9.48 5.10
CA ALA A 17 -10.20 10.68 5.05
C ALA A 17 -10.04 11.61 6.29
N HIS A 18 -9.18 11.26 7.25
CA HIS A 18 -8.86 12.12 8.39
C HIS A 18 -8.07 13.37 7.98
N ARG A 19 -8.09 14.40 8.84
CA ARG A 19 -7.35 15.66 8.63
C ARG A 19 -5.87 15.42 8.37
N ASP A 20 -5.24 14.55 9.16
CA ASP A 20 -3.80 14.25 9.04
C ASP A 20 -3.45 13.56 7.72
N GLY A 21 -4.38 12.74 7.21
CA GLY A 21 -4.26 12.17 5.87
C GLY A 21 -4.27 13.24 4.78
N GLY A 22 -4.84 14.43 5.04
CA GLY A 22 -4.83 15.56 4.12
C GLY A 22 -3.41 16.00 3.77
N PHE A 23 -2.56 16.20 4.78
CA PHE A 23 -1.15 16.59 4.56
C PHE A 23 -0.38 15.57 3.71
N ILE A 24 -0.63 14.28 3.92
CA ILE A 24 -0.01 13.21 3.10
C ILE A 24 -0.51 13.29 1.65
N ALA A 25 -1.81 13.55 1.44
CA ALA A 25 -2.36 13.68 0.10
C ALA A 25 -1.80 14.90 -0.64
N ASP A 26 -1.70 16.04 0.03
CA ASP A 26 -1.12 17.26 -0.56
C ASP A 26 0.34 17.01 -0.96
N ALA A 27 1.13 16.37 -0.09
CA ALA A 27 2.51 15.99 -0.41
C ALA A 27 2.60 15.05 -1.63
N LEU A 28 1.69 14.07 -1.73
CA LEU A 28 1.61 13.16 -2.88
C LEU A 28 1.19 13.89 -4.17
N HIS A 29 0.29 14.87 -4.09
CA HIS A 29 -0.13 15.67 -5.26
C HIS A 29 1.02 16.52 -5.78
N LEU A 30 1.84 17.10 -4.90
CA LEU A 30 3.07 17.80 -5.29
C LEU A 30 4.08 16.89 -6.00
N GLN A 31 3.98 15.57 -5.77
CA GLN A 31 4.78 14.54 -6.44
C GLN A 31 4.10 13.94 -7.69
N GLY A 32 2.95 14.46 -8.12
CA GLY A 32 2.24 14.01 -9.32
C GLY A 32 1.34 12.78 -9.13
N PHE A 33 1.23 12.24 -7.92
CA PHE A 33 0.29 11.16 -7.62
C PHE A 33 -1.14 11.69 -7.47
N ARG A 34 -2.11 10.84 -7.77
CA ARG A 34 -3.52 11.09 -7.45
C ARG A 34 -3.88 10.34 -6.18
N THR A 35 -4.92 10.77 -5.48
CA THR A 35 -5.36 10.10 -4.24
C THR A 35 -6.84 9.82 -4.24
N ILE A 36 -7.22 8.67 -3.73
CA ILE A 36 -8.60 8.34 -3.36
C ILE A 36 -8.71 8.42 -1.84
N ARG A 37 -9.77 9.06 -1.34
CA ARG A 37 -9.94 9.31 0.09
C ARG A 37 -10.81 8.25 0.74
N GLY A 38 -10.24 7.51 1.69
CA GLY A 38 -10.97 6.51 2.49
C GLY A 38 -10.05 5.60 3.30
N SER A 39 -10.64 4.82 4.18
CA SER A 39 -9.98 3.80 4.98
C SER A 39 -10.97 2.73 5.43
N SER A 40 -10.49 1.64 6.02
CA SER A 40 -11.34 0.63 6.66
C SER A 40 -12.22 1.19 7.78
N THR A 41 -11.85 2.33 8.37
CA THR A 41 -12.62 2.99 9.45
C THR A 41 -13.53 4.10 8.96
N ARG A 42 -13.27 4.72 7.80
CA ARG A 42 -14.05 5.84 7.27
C ARG A 42 -14.05 5.86 5.74
N GLY A 43 -15.22 5.65 5.14
CA GLY A 43 -15.41 5.80 3.69
C GLY A 43 -14.78 4.69 2.84
N GLY A 44 -14.38 3.56 3.42
CA GLY A 44 -13.70 2.48 2.71
C GLY A 44 -14.51 1.87 1.56
N SER A 45 -15.82 1.66 1.73
CA SER A 45 -16.70 1.14 0.67
C SER A 45 -16.77 2.09 -0.53
N ARG A 46 -16.96 3.39 -0.28
CA ARG A 46 -16.95 4.43 -1.32
C ARG A 46 -15.61 4.49 -2.04
N ALA A 47 -14.51 4.44 -1.29
CA ALA A 47 -13.16 4.45 -1.85
C ALA A 47 -12.89 3.21 -2.72
N LEU A 48 -13.32 2.02 -2.28
CA LEU A 48 -13.20 0.79 -3.04
C LEU A 48 -13.98 0.86 -4.35
N MET A 49 -15.23 1.33 -4.31
CA MET A 49 -16.02 1.55 -5.52
C MET A 49 -15.34 2.52 -6.48
N GLN A 50 -14.80 3.64 -5.96
CA GLN A 50 -14.04 4.58 -6.78
C GLN A 50 -12.81 3.95 -7.43
N MET A 51 -12.04 3.14 -6.70
CA MET A 51 -10.90 2.40 -7.27
C MET A 51 -11.35 1.44 -8.39
N ILE A 52 -12.45 0.71 -8.19
CA ILE A 52 -13.00 -0.20 -9.22
C ILE A 52 -13.40 0.55 -10.49
N PHE A 53 -14.08 1.70 -10.36
CA PHE A 53 -14.44 2.53 -11.52
C PHE A 53 -13.20 3.09 -12.22
N LYS A 54 -12.28 3.68 -11.46
CA LYS A 54 -11.04 4.26 -12.01
C LYS A 54 -10.16 3.24 -12.73
N SER A 55 -10.09 2.03 -12.20
CA SER A 55 -9.39 0.91 -12.84
C SER A 55 -9.89 0.66 -14.27
N ARG A 56 -11.22 0.67 -14.46
CA ARG A 56 -11.86 0.41 -15.75
C ARG A 56 -11.72 1.58 -16.72
N ASP A 57 -11.88 2.80 -16.22
CA ASP A 57 -11.90 4.00 -17.05
C ASP A 57 -10.50 4.46 -17.48
N GLU A 58 -9.51 4.35 -16.59
CA GLU A 58 -8.19 4.98 -16.77
C GLU A 58 -7.05 3.97 -16.96
N LYS A 59 -7.29 2.66 -16.74
CA LYS A 59 -6.25 1.62 -16.69
C LYS A 59 -5.09 2.03 -15.78
N CYS A 60 -5.43 2.46 -14.57
CA CYS A 60 -4.51 2.99 -13.56
C CYS A 60 -4.08 1.94 -12.53
N ASP A 61 -2.94 2.19 -11.88
CA ASP A 61 -2.45 1.41 -10.75
C ASP A 61 -2.90 2.00 -9.40
N PHE A 62 -2.88 1.18 -8.35
CA PHE A 62 -3.25 1.60 -7.00
C PHE A 62 -2.16 1.32 -5.98
N GLY A 63 -1.85 2.31 -5.15
CA GLY A 63 -1.02 2.17 -3.95
C GLY A 63 -1.90 2.13 -2.70
N LEU A 64 -1.71 1.11 -1.86
CA LEU A 64 -2.44 0.98 -0.60
C LEU A 64 -1.57 0.32 0.47
N SER A 65 -1.71 0.74 1.72
CA SER A 65 -1.18 0.00 2.87
C SER A 65 -2.21 -1.06 3.28
N PRO A 66 -1.82 -2.35 3.28
CA PRO A 66 -2.80 -3.43 3.37
C PRO A 66 -3.35 -3.63 4.79
N ASP A 67 -2.70 -3.10 5.83
CA ASP A 67 -3.05 -3.23 7.24
C ASP A 67 -4.01 -2.14 7.76
N GLY A 68 -4.04 -0.99 7.09
CA GLY A 68 -4.96 0.10 7.37
C GLY A 68 -4.70 0.83 8.70
N PRO A 69 -5.51 1.86 9.04
CA PRO A 69 -5.17 2.87 10.05
C PRO A 69 -5.15 2.39 11.51
N LYS A 70 -5.68 1.20 11.81
CA LYS A 70 -5.77 0.64 13.17
C LYS A 70 -5.07 -0.71 13.31
N GLY A 71 -4.40 -1.18 12.26
CA GLY A 71 -3.83 -2.51 12.22
C GLY A 71 -4.87 -3.63 12.38
N PRO A 72 -4.49 -4.79 12.96
CA PRO A 72 -3.16 -5.12 13.47
C PRO A 72 -2.05 -4.97 12.43
N ARG A 73 -0.85 -4.61 12.90
CA ARG A 73 0.36 -4.40 12.09
C ARG A 73 0.63 -5.62 11.22
N GLU A 74 1.00 -5.36 9.97
CA GLU A 74 1.38 -6.39 8.98
C GLU A 74 0.24 -7.37 8.62
N ILE A 75 -1.02 -7.12 9.01
CA ILE A 75 -2.16 -7.98 8.67
C ILE A 75 -2.99 -7.41 7.53
N VAL A 76 -2.97 -8.08 6.39
CA VAL A 76 -3.69 -7.69 5.17
C VAL A 76 -5.21 -7.67 5.40
N LYS A 77 -5.88 -6.63 4.88
CA LYS A 77 -7.35 -6.47 4.93
C LYS A 77 -8.03 -7.02 3.67
N PRO A 78 -9.25 -7.58 3.79
CA PRO A 78 -9.97 -8.24 2.68
C PRO A 78 -10.32 -7.31 1.51
N GLY A 79 -10.29 -5.98 1.70
CA GLY A 79 -10.57 -5.02 0.62
C GLY A 79 -9.66 -5.18 -0.61
N ILE A 80 -8.43 -5.67 -0.43
CA ILE A 80 -7.50 -5.90 -1.54
C ILE A 80 -7.94 -7.08 -2.42
N VAL A 81 -8.49 -8.15 -1.83
CA VAL A 81 -9.01 -9.32 -2.53
C VAL A 81 -10.19 -8.91 -3.40
N LEU A 82 -11.13 -8.16 -2.81
CA LEU A 82 -12.30 -7.68 -3.53
C LEU A 82 -11.93 -6.72 -4.68
N LEU A 83 -10.97 -5.82 -4.46
CA LEU A 83 -10.45 -4.95 -5.51
C LEU A 83 -9.86 -5.76 -6.66
N ALA A 84 -8.97 -6.70 -6.36
CA ALA A 84 -8.31 -7.54 -7.37
C ALA A 84 -9.32 -8.38 -8.16
N LYS A 85 -10.29 -9.02 -7.50
CA LYS A 85 -11.33 -9.80 -8.19
C LYS A 85 -12.21 -8.96 -9.11
N LYS A 86 -12.56 -7.72 -8.71
CA LYS A 86 -13.47 -6.86 -9.49
C LYS A 86 -12.80 -6.10 -10.62
N THR A 87 -11.47 -5.99 -10.57
CA THR A 87 -10.66 -5.24 -11.56
C THR A 87 -9.80 -6.14 -12.44
N GLY A 88 -9.45 -7.35 -11.97
CA GLY A 88 -8.49 -8.23 -12.63
C GLY A 88 -7.03 -7.75 -12.54
N ILE A 89 -6.74 -6.73 -11.72
CA ILE A 89 -5.39 -6.17 -11.56
C ILE A 89 -4.52 -7.12 -10.73
N LYS A 90 -3.25 -7.25 -11.14
CA LYS A 90 -2.20 -7.97 -10.39
C LYS A 90 -1.87 -7.24 -9.09
N ILE A 91 -1.74 -7.99 -8.00
CA ILE A 91 -1.24 -7.48 -6.73
C ILE A 91 0.27 -7.64 -6.71
N TYR A 92 1.01 -6.55 -6.52
CA TYR A 92 2.45 -6.57 -6.30
C TYR A 92 2.73 -6.34 -4.82
N PRO A 93 3.25 -7.35 -4.09
CA PRO A 93 3.75 -7.15 -2.73
C PRO A 93 4.97 -6.24 -2.77
N VAL A 94 4.98 -5.15 -2.00
CA VAL A 94 6.10 -4.22 -1.94
C VAL A 94 6.40 -3.90 -0.48
N MET A 95 7.66 -4.12 -0.08
CA MET A 95 8.18 -3.65 1.20
C MET A 95 9.35 -2.72 0.98
N TRP A 96 9.64 -1.91 1.98
CA TRP A 96 10.84 -1.08 1.99
C TRP A 96 11.60 -1.30 3.29
N ALA A 97 12.92 -1.16 3.22
CA ALA A 97 13.78 -1.23 4.38
C ALA A 97 14.84 -0.13 4.30
N THR A 98 15.43 0.21 5.45
CA THR A 98 16.57 1.12 5.52
C THR A 98 17.69 0.55 6.39
N CYS A 99 18.93 0.88 6.04
CA CYS A 99 20.12 0.38 6.74
C CYS A 99 20.21 0.91 8.18
N ARG A 100 19.77 2.15 8.39
CA ARG A 100 19.74 2.85 9.69
C ARG A 100 18.41 3.56 9.87
N GLN A 101 17.74 3.28 10.98
CA GLN A 101 16.44 3.86 11.31
C GLN A 101 16.27 4.06 12.82
N TRP A 102 15.33 4.93 13.19
CA TRP A 102 14.72 4.93 14.52
C TRP A 102 13.41 4.16 14.44
N ARG A 103 13.13 3.32 15.45
CA ARG A 103 11.87 2.57 15.56
C ARG A 103 11.06 3.14 16.71
N ILE A 104 9.86 3.61 16.42
CA ILE A 104 8.90 4.04 17.44
C ILE A 104 8.15 2.79 17.87
N THR A 105 8.36 2.29 19.08
CA THR A 105 7.70 1.07 19.58
C THR A 105 6.42 1.34 20.37
N SER A 106 6.11 2.60 20.63
CA SER A 106 4.91 3.02 21.37
C SER A 106 3.66 3.15 20.50
N SER A 107 3.79 3.11 19.17
CA SER A 107 2.67 3.14 18.22
C SER A 107 2.35 1.72 17.74
N TRP A 108 1.10 1.46 17.36
CA TRP A 108 0.65 0.11 16.96
C TRP A 108 1.38 -0.45 15.72
N ASP A 109 1.85 0.42 14.84
CA ASP A 109 2.51 0.12 13.56
C ASP A 109 4.02 -0.06 13.68
N HIS A 110 4.59 0.25 14.86
CA HIS A 110 6.01 0.27 15.13
C HIS A 110 6.79 1.09 14.09
N PHE A 111 6.32 2.31 13.82
CA PHE A 111 6.77 3.14 12.69
C PHE A 111 8.29 3.30 12.60
N TYR A 112 8.79 3.27 11.36
CA TYR A 112 10.20 3.46 11.04
C TYR A 112 10.47 4.86 10.55
N ILE A 113 11.42 5.56 11.17
CA ILE A 113 11.94 6.83 10.69
C ILE A 113 13.35 6.59 10.15
N PRO A 114 13.56 6.68 8.82
CA PRO A 114 14.89 6.62 8.22
C PRO A 114 15.82 7.68 8.83
N LYS A 115 17.02 7.28 9.28
CA LYS A 115 18.02 8.26 9.73
C LYS A 115 18.54 9.07 8.52
N PRO A 116 18.94 10.34 8.72
CA PRO A 116 19.58 11.11 7.64
C PRO A 116 20.74 10.35 7.00
N PHE A 117 20.85 10.44 5.67
CA PHE A 117 21.89 9.79 4.87
C PHE A 117 21.93 8.25 4.99
N THR A 118 20.82 7.62 5.40
CA THR A 118 20.69 6.16 5.36
C THR A 118 20.45 5.67 3.92
N ARG A 119 20.83 4.41 3.64
CA ARG A 119 20.43 3.74 2.40
C ARG A 119 19.07 3.10 2.60
N GLY A 120 18.23 3.16 1.57
CA GLY A 120 16.94 2.48 1.52
C GLY A 120 16.85 1.54 0.32
N VAL A 121 15.99 0.53 0.43
CA VAL A 121 15.66 -0.39 -0.66
C VAL A 121 14.14 -0.54 -0.74
N PHE A 122 13.61 -0.67 -1.95
CA PHE A 122 12.28 -1.21 -2.19
C PHE A 122 12.44 -2.64 -2.71
N VAL A 123 11.77 -3.59 -2.07
CA VAL A 123 11.77 -5.00 -2.45
C VAL A 123 10.41 -5.31 -3.02
N PHE A 124 10.40 -5.79 -4.27
CA PHE A 124 9.19 -6.22 -4.97
C PHE A 124 9.06 -7.74 -4.90
N GLY A 125 7.86 -8.21 -4.60
CA GLY A 125 7.45 -9.61 -4.69
C GLY A 125 7.01 -9.99 -6.08
N GLU A 126 6.85 -11.29 -6.28
CA GLU A 126 6.19 -11.82 -7.48
C GLU A 126 4.72 -11.35 -7.52
N PRO A 127 4.20 -11.02 -8.71
CA PRO A 127 2.81 -10.58 -8.84
C PRO A 127 1.83 -11.72 -8.57
N LEU A 128 0.79 -11.43 -7.79
CA LEU A 128 -0.34 -12.35 -7.58
C LEU A 128 -1.52 -11.96 -8.47
N MET A 129 -2.11 -12.96 -9.10
CA MET A 129 -3.43 -12.85 -9.72
C MET A 129 -4.47 -13.47 -8.80
N ILE A 130 -5.58 -12.77 -8.60
CA ILE A 130 -6.74 -13.27 -7.85
C ILE A 130 -7.92 -13.40 -8.81
N HIS A 131 -8.35 -14.63 -9.06
CA HIS A 131 -9.46 -14.93 -9.95
C HIS A 131 -10.81 -14.85 -9.22
N ALA A 132 -11.86 -14.48 -9.95
CA ALA A 132 -13.19 -14.24 -9.37
C ALA A 132 -13.79 -15.47 -8.66
N GLY A 133 -13.45 -16.68 -9.10
CA GLY A 133 -13.93 -17.95 -8.54
C GLY A 133 -13.13 -18.49 -7.35
N GLU A 134 -12.03 -17.85 -6.95
CA GLU A 134 -11.24 -18.30 -5.79
C GLU A 134 -11.98 -18.05 -4.46
N SER A 135 -11.63 -18.75 -3.40
CA SER A 135 -12.07 -18.45 -2.03
C SER A 135 -11.47 -17.11 -1.58
N ASP A 136 -12.29 -16.22 -0.97
CA ASP A 136 -11.80 -14.94 -0.43
C ASP A 136 -10.75 -15.16 0.67
N ALA A 137 -10.93 -16.21 1.49
CA ALA A 137 -10.01 -16.55 2.58
C ALA A 137 -8.65 -17.01 2.04
N ASP A 138 -8.65 -17.98 1.12
CA ASP A 138 -7.42 -18.53 0.54
C ASP A 138 -6.64 -17.46 -0.24
N SER A 139 -7.36 -16.58 -0.95
CA SER A 139 -6.75 -15.43 -1.63
C SER A 139 -6.12 -14.47 -0.61
N LEU A 140 -6.76 -14.19 0.51
CA LEU A 140 -6.23 -13.32 1.56
C LEU A 140 -4.96 -13.92 2.19
N ASP A 141 -4.98 -15.21 2.51
CA ASP A 141 -3.84 -15.93 3.09
C ASP A 141 -2.65 -15.96 2.13
N ARG A 142 -2.89 -16.17 0.83
CA ARG A 142 -1.83 -16.11 -0.20
C ARG A 142 -1.20 -14.72 -0.30
N ILE A 143 -2.01 -13.66 -0.22
CA ILE A 143 -1.49 -12.29 -0.26
C ILE A 143 -0.70 -11.98 1.02
N GLN A 144 -1.18 -12.42 2.18
CA GLN A 144 -0.48 -12.30 3.45
C GLN A 144 0.90 -12.98 3.39
N ALA A 145 0.94 -14.26 2.99
CA ALA A 145 2.18 -15.01 2.88
C ALA A 145 3.17 -14.36 1.90
N ALA A 146 2.67 -13.78 0.80
CA ALA A 146 3.52 -13.06 -0.14
C ALA A 146 4.10 -11.77 0.46
N MET A 147 3.28 -10.99 1.18
CA MET A 147 3.76 -9.80 1.91
C MET A 147 4.82 -10.17 2.96
N ASP A 148 4.60 -11.24 3.72
CA ASP A 148 5.54 -11.73 4.74
C ASP A 148 6.87 -12.16 4.12
N ALA A 149 6.83 -12.86 2.99
CA ALA A 149 8.04 -13.26 2.26
C ALA A 149 8.85 -12.04 1.76
N VAL A 150 8.17 -10.99 1.29
CA VAL A 150 8.84 -9.74 0.89
C VAL A 150 9.38 -8.98 2.10
N GLN A 151 8.66 -8.98 3.23
CA GLN A 151 9.10 -8.38 4.49
C GLN A 151 10.40 -9.02 4.97
N ILE A 152 10.46 -10.35 5.02
CA ILE A 152 11.66 -11.09 5.41
C ILE A 152 12.84 -10.73 4.51
N ARG A 153 12.64 -10.63 3.19
CA ARG A 153 13.71 -10.21 2.27
C ARG A 153 14.16 -8.77 2.53
N ALA A 154 13.23 -7.85 2.77
CA ALA A 154 13.55 -6.45 3.04
C ALA A 154 14.33 -6.29 4.37
N ASP A 155 13.88 -6.96 5.43
CA ASP A 155 14.51 -6.92 6.75
C ASP A 155 15.92 -7.49 6.77
N ASN A 156 16.23 -8.43 5.87
CA ASN A 156 17.54 -9.03 5.74
C ASN A 156 18.44 -8.33 4.70
N TYR A 157 17.94 -7.33 3.96
CA TYR A 157 18.69 -6.73 2.86
C TYR A 157 19.96 -5.98 3.30
N PHE A 158 19.94 -5.36 4.47
CA PHE A 158 21.07 -4.57 5.01
C PHE A 158 21.80 -5.25 6.17
N LYS A 159 21.51 -6.53 6.44
CA LYS A 159 22.20 -7.32 7.45
C LYS A 159 23.50 -7.89 6.92
#